data_AF-A0A7C3GGH7-F1
#
_entry.id   AF-A0A7C3GGH7-F1
#
_cell.length_a   1.000
_cell.length_b   1.000
_cell.length_c   1.000
_cell.angle_alpha   90.00
_cell.angle_beta   90.00
_cell.angle_gamma   90.00
#
_symmetry.space_group_name_H-M   'P 1'
#
loop_
_entity.id
_entity.type
_entity.pdbx_description
1 polymer ?
#
loop_
_entity_poly.entity_id
_entity_poly.type
_entity_poly.pdbx_seq_one_letter_code
_entity_poly.pdbx_strand_id
1 'polypeptide(L)'
;HYAHILGVMAEKQIKDKVFGVAFDGTGYGDDGNLWGGEFMVCDYEGYERVAHLNYFKLLGGAKAIKEPRRVALSILFDLYGKEALTLINPTTKAFSEVELRTYFTAWQKGLNAPLSSSVGRLFDAVASLLGVCQVMSFEGESGMLLEELYDSSVEGHYSFEYKEGKINFLPMIEALLAEDNSSVAVSKFFHTLIEVIAVVYAPYDLPLVLSGGVFQNSVLLALVFEKFPEAIISNAIPPNDGGIALGQVASNLNVTTRV
;
A
#
# COMPACT_ATOMS: atom_id res chain seq x y z
N HIS A 1 11.32 -0.88 -4.62
CA HIS A 1 11.13 0.04 -3.48
C HIS A 1 12.34 0.93 -3.24
N TYR A 2 13.47 0.40 -2.79
CA TYR A 2 14.72 1.18 -2.64
C TYR A 2 15.09 1.94 -3.93
N ALA A 3 15.02 1.28 -5.10
CA ALA A 3 15.22 1.93 -6.39
C ALA A 3 14.24 3.09 -6.68
N HIS A 4 12.99 3.04 -6.22
CA HIS A 4 12.06 4.17 -6.39
C HIS A 4 12.53 5.40 -5.60
N ILE A 5 12.94 5.20 -4.34
CA ILE A 5 13.47 6.28 -3.49
C ILE A 5 14.75 6.87 -4.09
N LEU A 6 15.68 6.01 -4.54
CA LEU A 6 16.88 6.46 -5.24
C LEU A 6 16.60 7.24 -6.52
N GLY A 7 15.53 6.92 -7.25
CA GLY A 7 15.10 7.68 -8.42
C GLY A 7 14.77 9.13 -8.05
N VAL A 8 14.03 9.34 -6.95
CA VAL A 8 13.73 10.68 -6.43
C VAL A 8 15.00 11.38 -5.95
N MET A 9 15.85 10.69 -5.19
CA MET A 9 17.11 11.26 -4.70
C MET A 9 18.01 11.71 -5.87
N ALA A 10 18.10 10.90 -6.93
CA ALA A 10 18.90 11.21 -8.10
C ALA A 10 18.35 12.43 -8.86
N GLU A 11 17.04 12.51 -9.07
CA GLU A 11 16.40 13.67 -9.70
C GLU A 11 16.64 14.95 -8.89
N LYS A 12 16.38 14.89 -7.58
CA LYS A 12 16.46 16.05 -6.68
C LYS A 12 17.88 16.33 -6.21
N GLN A 13 18.86 15.56 -6.67
CA GLN A 13 20.28 15.68 -6.31
C GLN A 13 20.55 15.58 -4.80
N ILE A 14 19.71 14.82 -4.09
CA ILE A 14 19.86 14.55 -2.66
C ILE A 14 20.99 13.54 -2.51
N LYS A 15 21.98 13.89 -1.67
CA LYS A 15 23.15 13.04 -1.38
C LYS A 15 23.14 12.47 0.03
N ASP A 16 22.49 13.19 0.95
CA ASP A 16 22.38 12.78 2.34
C ASP A 16 21.37 11.63 2.50
N LYS A 17 21.43 10.99 3.66
CA LYS A 17 20.50 9.94 4.07
C LYS A 17 19.08 10.49 4.18
N VAL A 18 18.10 9.70 3.77
CA VAL A 18 16.68 10.08 3.76
C VAL A 18 15.82 9.05 4.46
N PHE A 19 14.64 9.48 4.86
CA PHE A 19 13.54 8.59 5.25
C PHE A 19 12.61 8.41 4.04
N GLY A 20 12.68 7.24 3.41
CA GLY A 20 11.92 6.89 2.23
C GLY A 20 10.60 6.17 2.57
N VAL A 21 9.50 6.62 1.97
CA VAL A 21 8.21 5.91 1.96
C VAL A 21 7.91 5.46 0.54
N ALA A 22 7.81 4.15 0.36
CA ALA A 22 7.56 3.53 -0.94
C ALA A 22 6.21 2.81 -0.94
N PHE A 23 5.16 3.48 -1.45
CA PHE A 23 3.81 2.93 -1.56
C PHE A 23 3.52 2.56 -3.02
N ASP A 24 3.33 1.26 -3.26
CA ASP A 24 3.25 0.72 -4.61
C ASP A 24 2.35 -0.51 -4.71
N GLY A 25 2.05 -0.95 -5.93
CA GLY A 25 1.24 -2.12 -6.22
C GLY A 25 1.97 -3.45 -5.98
N THR A 26 3.17 -3.62 -6.52
CA THR A 26 3.94 -4.86 -6.35
C THR A 26 5.42 -4.59 -6.61
N GLY A 27 6.29 -4.98 -5.68
CA GLY A 27 7.71 -5.11 -5.97
C GLY A 27 8.34 -6.27 -5.20
N TYR A 28 9.42 -6.84 -5.73
CA TYR A 28 10.08 -7.96 -5.08
C TYR A 28 10.89 -7.49 -3.86
N GLY A 29 10.68 -8.14 -2.72
CA GLY A 29 11.39 -7.89 -1.47
C GLY A 29 12.56 -8.85 -1.25
N ASP A 30 13.49 -8.43 -0.39
CA ASP A 30 14.69 -9.23 -0.05
C ASP A 30 14.35 -10.51 0.74
N ASP A 31 13.19 -10.55 1.38
CA ASP A 31 12.66 -11.71 2.11
C ASP A 31 11.84 -12.67 1.22
N GLY A 32 11.81 -12.43 -0.09
CA GLY A 32 11.07 -13.22 -1.07
C GLY A 32 9.56 -12.95 -1.09
N ASN A 33 9.07 -11.99 -0.30
CA ASN A 33 7.68 -11.56 -0.32
C ASN A 33 7.46 -10.40 -1.29
N LEU A 34 6.19 -10.13 -1.60
CA LEU A 34 5.81 -8.97 -2.41
C LEU A 34 5.69 -7.76 -1.48
N TRP A 35 6.43 -6.71 -1.79
CA TRP A 35 6.44 -5.44 -1.07
C TRP A 35 5.57 -4.40 -1.79
N GLY A 36 5.24 -3.32 -1.10
CA GLY A 36 4.49 -2.18 -1.65
C GLY A 36 3.94 -1.20 -0.61
N GLY A 37 4.37 -1.31 0.65
CA GLY A 37 3.94 -0.46 1.75
C GLY A 37 5.09 -0.27 2.72
N GLU A 38 6.23 0.19 2.19
CA GLU A 38 7.53 0.10 2.85
C GLU A 38 8.02 1.44 3.34
N PHE A 39 8.64 1.44 4.52
CA PHE A 39 9.34 2.56 5.12
C PHE A 39 10.80 2.17 5.28
N MET A 40 11.70 3.02 4.81
CA MET A 40 13.12 2.74 4.82
C MET A 40 13.96 3.97 5.18
N VAL A 41 15.02 3.74 5.92
CA VAL A 41 16.11 4.72 6.05
C VAL A 41 17.17 4.34 5.03
N CYS A 42 17.48 5.22 4.09
CA CYS A 42 18.35 4.85 2.97
C CYS A 42 19.20 6.02 2.45
N ASP A 43 20.30 5.65 1.81
CA ASP A 43 21.15 6.51 0.99
C ASP A 43 21.55 5.71 -0.25
N TYR A 44 22.56 6.10 -1.03
CA TYR A 44 22.97 5.31 -2.20
C TYR A 44 23.79 4.06 -1.89
N GLU A 45 24.25 3.88 -0.65
CA GLU A 45 25.05 2.71 -0.23
C GLU A 45 24.17 1.55 0.22
N GLY A 46 22.95 1.84 0.67
CA GLY A 46 21.98 0.81 1.02
C GLY A 46 20.75 1.38 1.70
N TYR A 47 19.96 0.46 2.25
CA TYR A 47 18.74 0.80 2.97
C TYR A 47 18.53 -0.14 4.16
N GLU A 48 17.87 0.40 5.18
CA GLU A 48 17.28 -0.36 6.27
C GLU A 48 15.76 -0.25 6.15
N ARG A 49 15.06 -1.38 6.04
CA ARG A 49 13.59 -1.42 6.11
C ARG A 49 13.16 -1.30 7.56
N VAL A 50 12.72 -0.10 7.95
CA VAL A 50 12.39 0.24 9.34
C VAL A 50 10.93 -0.04 9.70
N ALA A 51 10.02 0.01 8.71
CA ALA A 51 8.65 -0.42 8.91
C ALA A 51 7.96 -0.88 7.63
N HIS A 52 6.86 -1.62 7.78
CA HIS A 52 6.00 -2.01 6.67
C HIS A 52 4.58 -2.36 7.10
N LEU A 53 3.64 -2.36 6.15
CA LEU A 53 2.32 -2.95 6.35
C LEU A 53 2.44 -4.44 6.67
N ASN A 54 1.66 -4.93 7.62
CA ASN A 54 1.54 -6.37 7.88
C ASN A 54 1.22 -7.13 6.60
N TYR A 55 1.84 -8.29 6.45
CA TYR A 55 1.60 -9.14 5.30
C TYR A 55 0.18 -9.70 5.30
N PHE A 56 -0.45 -9.67 4.13
CA PHE A 56 -1.69 -10.38 3.83
C PHE A 56 -1.50 -11.24 2.56
N LYS A 57 -2.40 -12.19 2.33
CA LYS A 57 -2.26 -13.14 1.21
C LYS A 57 -2.93 -12.63 -0.05
N LEU A 58 -2.27 -12.83 -1.19
CA LEU A 58 -2.85 -12.59 -2.51
C LEU A 58 -3.46 -13.90 -3.05
N LEU A 59 -4.73 -14.16 -2.72
CA LEU A 59 -5.39 -15.42 -3.09
C LEU A 59 -5.47 -15.61 -4.61
N GLY A 60 -4.78 -16.62 -5.14
CA GLY A 60 -4.69 -16.86 -6.58
C GLY A 60 -3.52 -16.15 -7.26
N GLY A 61 -2.56 -15.62 -6.49
CA GLY A 61 -1.34 -14.99 -6.98
C GLY A 61 -1.64 -13.80 -7.88
N ALA A 62 -1.11 -13.82 -9.11
CA ALA A 62 -1.28 -12.75 -10.08
C ALA A 62 -2.75 -12.39 -10.39
N LYS A 63 -3.70 -13.32 -10.19
CA LYS A 63 -5.13 -13.00 -10.35
C LYS A 63 -5.62 -11.95 -9.35
N ALA A 64 -5.05 -11.91 -8.16
CA ALA A 64 -5.40 -10.92 -7.14
C ALA A 64 -5.06 -9.49 -7.56
N ILE A 65 -4.12 -9.30 -8.50
CA ILE A 65 -3.78 -8.00 -9.07
C ILE A 65 -4.92 -7.47 -9.96
N LYS A 66 -5.73 -8.35 -10.58
CA LYS A 66 -6.86 -7.93 -11.45
C LYS A 66 -8.22 -8.09 -10.80
N GLU A 67 -8.30 -8.82 -9.69
CA GLU A 67 -9.56 -9.09 -9.00
C GLU A 67 -9.45 -8.63 -7.54
N PRO A 68 -9.66 -7.32 -7.27
CA PRO A 68 -9.69 -6.74 -5.93
C PRO A 68 -10.45 -7.56 -4.88
N ARG A 69 -11.54 -8.21 -5.30
CA ARG A 69 -12.33 -9.14 -4.48
C ARG A 69 -11.52 -10.23 -3.77
N ARG A 70 -10.42 -10.69 -4.38
CA ARG A 70 -9.55 -11.72 -3.82
C ARG A 70 -8.70 -11.21 -2.67
N VAL A 71 -8.26 -9.95 -2.77
CA VAL A 71 -7.46 -9.29 -1.73
C VAL A 71 -8.35 -9.00 -0.53
N ALA A 72 -9.52 -8.39 -0.78
CA ALA A 72 -10.53 -8.16 0.25
C ALA A 72 -10.95 -9.45 0.96
N LEU A 73 -11.17 -10.54 0.22
CA LEU A 73 -11.52 -11.83 0.82
C LEU A 73 -10.41 -12.38 1.72
N SER A 74 -9.13 -12.20 1.37
CA SER A 74 -8.02 -12.58 2.26
C SER A 74 -8.07 -11.82 3.57
N ILE A 75 -8.29 -10.51 3.50
CA ILE A 75 -8.32 -9.66 4.70
C ILE A 75 -9.53 -9.99 5.57
N LEU A 76 -10.69 -10.32 4.98
CA LEU A 76 -11.85 -10.84 5.71
C LEU A 76 -11.53 -12.15 6.43
N PHE A 77 -10.73 -13.04 5.83
CA PHE A 77 -10.26 -14.25 6.51
C PHE A 77 -9.26 -13.95 7.63
N ASP A 78 -8.39 -12.95 7.45
CA ASP A 78 -7.46 -12.52 8.50
C ASP A 78 -8.20 -11.91 9.71
N LEU A 79 -9.32 -11.21 9.48
CA LEU A 79 -10.19 -10.64 10.52
C LEU A 79 -11.05 -11.69 11.24
N TYR A 80 -11.79 -12.50 10.47
CA TYR A 80 -12.90 -13.30 10.99
C TYR A 80 -12.70 -14.82 10.85
N GLY A 81 -11.60 -15.24 10.24
CA GLY A 81 -11.33 -16.65 9.96
C GLY A 81 -12.50 -17.29 9.21
N LYS A 82 -13.08 -18.35 9.80
CA LYS A 82 -14.17 -19.11 9.18
C LYS A 82 -15.50 -18.35 9.15
N GLU A 83 -15.70 -17.39 10.05
CA GLU A 83 -16.95 -16.61 10.13
C GLU A 83 -17.13 -15.69 8.91
N ALA A 84 -16.04 -15.35 8.23
CA ALA A 84 -16.06 -14.65 6.94
C ALA A 84 -16.90 -15.36 5.87
N LEU A 85 -17.03 -16.69 5.94
CA LEU A 85 -17.83 -17.48 4.99
C LEU A 85 -19.33 -17.18 5.07
N THR A 86 -19.79 -16.59 6.17
CA THR A 86 -21.20 -16.25 6.41
C THR A 86 -21.48 -14.76 6.33
N LEU A 87 -20.44 -13.93 6.14
CA LEU A 87 -20.62 -12.49 5.99
C LEU A 87 -21.33 -12.17 4.68
N ILE A 88 -22.25 -11.20 4.73
CA ILE A 88 -22.99 -10.72 3.58
C ILE A 88 -22.55 -9.28 3.31
N ASN A 89 -21.54 -9.11 2.45
CA ASN A 89 -21.04 -7.81 2.04
C ASN A 89 -20.74 -7.82 0.52
N PRO A 90 -20.38 -6.68 -0.10
CA PRO A 90 -20.12 -6.64 -1.54
C PRO A 90 -19.05 -7.64 -2.01
N THR A 91 -17.96 -7.80 -1.25
CA THR A 91 -16.89 -8.76 -1.56
C THR A 91 -17.38 -10.21 -1.55
N THR A 92 -18.06 -10.66 -0.49
CA THR A 92 -18.50 -12.07 -0.38
C THR A 92 -19.58 -12.40 -1.40
N LYS A 93 -20.47 -11.45 -1.73
CA LYS A 93 -21.46 -11.57 -2.80
C LYS A 93 -20.85 -11.72 -4.19
N ALA A 94 -19.59 -11.29 -4.38
CA ALA A 94 -18.89 -11.46 -5.64
C ALA A 94 -18.38 -12.89 -5.87
N PHE A 95 -18.57 -13.83 -4.93
CA PHE A 95 -18.18 -15.23 -5.05
C PHE A 95 -19.37 -16.16 -4.83
N SER A 96 -19.32 -17.34 -5.45
CA SER A 96 -20.19 -18.44 -5.07
C SER A 96 -19.79 -19.05 -3.72
N GLU A 97 -20.71 -19.72 -3.02
CA GLU A 97 -20.40 -20.40 -1.75
C GLU A 97 -19.27 -21.45 -1.90
N VAL A 98 -19.21 -22.12 -3.06
CA VAL A 98 -18.16 -23.10 -3.37
C VAL A 98 -16.81 -22.42 -3.51
N GLU A 99 -16.75 -21.27 -4.18
CA GLU A 99 -15.52 -20.48 -4.29
C GLU A 99 -15.07 -19.98 -2.91
N LEU A 100 -15.97 -19.46 -2.07
CA LEU A 100 -15.64 -18.98 -0.73
C LEU A 100 -14.98 -20.09 0.12
N ARG A 101 -15.56 -21.29 0.15
CA ARG A 101 -14.99 -22.45 0.87
C ARG A 101 -13.64 -22.89 0.31
N THR A 102 -13.49 -22.83 -1.01
CA THR A 102 -12.24 -23.16 -1.70
C THR A 102 -11.13 -22.17 -1.34
N TYR A 103 -11.44 -20.87 -1.38
CA TYR A 103 -10.50 -19.81 -1.04
C TYR A 103 -10.15 -19.78 0.45
N PHE A 104 -11.09 -20.10 1.34
CA PHE A 104 -10.79 -20.27 2.76
C PHE A 104 -9.76 -21.39 2.98
N THR A 105 -9.93 -22.52 2.29
CA THR A 105 -8.96 -23.63 2.36
C THR A 105 -7.60 -23.24 1.79
N ALA A 106 -7.58 -22.52 0.67
CA ALA A 106 -6.35 -22.02 0.06
C ALA A 106 -5.63 -21.01 0.97
N TRP A 107 -6.37 -20.07 1.56
CA TRP A 107 -5.86 -19.12 2.54
C TRP A 107 -5.27 -19.83 3.76
N GLN A 108 -6.00 -20.78 4.34
CA GLN A 108 -5.56 -21.51 5.54
C GLN A 108 -4.27 -22.29 5.30
N LYS A 109 -4.13 -22.89 4.11
CA LYS A 109 -2.96 -23.71 3.73
C LYS A 109 -1.86 -22.92 3.02
N GLY A 110 -2.04 -21.62 2.74
CA GLY A 110 -1.10 -20.82 1.97
C GLY A 110 -0.92 -21.27 0.51
N LEU A 111 -1.94 -21.89 -0.10
CA LEU A 111 -1.83 -22.46 -1.45
C LEU A 111 -2.04 -21.37 -2.51
N ASN A 112 -1.02 -21.15 -3.36
CA ASN A 112 -1.05 -20.12 -4.40
C ASN A 112 -1.47 -18.75 -3.85
N ALA A 113 -0.89 -18.39 -2.70
CA ALA A 113 -1.28 -17.26 -1.88
C ALA A 113 -0.02 -16.53 -1.37
N PRO A 114 0.79 -15.93 -2.26
CA PRO A 114 1.99 -15.21 -1.84
C PRO A 114 1.62 -14.07 -0.89
N LEU A 115 2.54 -13.77 0.02
CA LEU A 115 2.39 -12.67 0.97
C LEU A 115 2.71 -11.34 0.31
N SER A 116 1.93 -10.32 0.67
CA SER A 116 2.08 -8.96 0.19
C SER A 116 1.92 -7.95 1.32
N SER A 117 2.77 -6.91 1.34
CA SER A 117 2.62 -5.71 2.18
C SER A 117 2.19 -4.49 1.37
N SER A 118 1.62 -4.71 0.17
CA SER A 118 1.31 -3.62 -0.76
C SER A 118 0.16 -2.71 -0.32
N VAL A 119 0.43 -1.40 -0.31
CA VAL A 119 -0.61 -0.37 -0.17
C VAL A 119 -1.51 -0.36 -1.41
N GLY A 120 -0.99 -0.54 -2.62
CA GLY A 120 -1.83 -0.63 -3.82
C GLY A 120 -2.84 -1.77 -3.77
N ARG A 121 -2.44 -2.94 -3.23
CA ARG A 121 -3.37 -4.06 -2.99
C ARG A 121 -4.33 -3.79 -1.82
N LEU A 122 -3.95 -2.96 -0.85
CA LEU A 122 -4.86 -2.49 0.20
C LEU A 122 -5.95 -1.57 -0.36
N PHE A 123 -5.62 -0.68 -1.31
CA PHE A 123 -6.61 0.10 -2.08
C PHE A 123 -7.58 -0.83 -2.83
N ASP A 124 -7.07 -1.88 -3.48
CA ASP A 124 -7.92 -2.88 -4.13
C ASP A 124 -8.89 -3.52 -3.12
N ALA A 125 -8.39 -3.93 -1.95
CA ALA A 125 -9.24 -4.50 -0.92
C ALA A 125 -10.36 -3.54 -0.48
N VAL A 126 -10.03 -2.28 -0.18
CA VAL A 126 -11.03 -1.27 0.21
C VAL A 126 -12.06 -1.06 -0.90
N ALA A 127 -11.64 -0.95 -2.15
CA ALA A 127 -12.55 -0.82 -3.28
C ALA A 127 -13.53 -2.00 -3.40
N SER A 128 -13.07 -3.23 -3.14
CA SER A 128 -13.97 -4.39 -3.15
C SER A 128 -14.90 -4.41 -1.94
N LEU A 129 -14.41 -4.12 -0.73
CA LEU A 129 -15.20 -4.14 0.50
C LEU A 129 -16.36 -3.13 0.43
N LEU A 130 -16.12 -1.96 -0.15
CA LEU A 130 -17.10 -0.90 -0.35
C LEU A 130 -18.00 -1.11 -1.59
N GLY A 131 -17.79 -2.20 -2.34
CA GLY A 131 -18.59 -2.52 -3.53
C GLY A 131 -18.28 -1.70 -4.78
N VAL A 132 -17.17 -0.95 -4.77
CA VAL A 132 -16.74 -0.05 -5.85
C VAL A 132 -16.14 -0.82 -7.02
N CYS A 133 -15.22 -1.75 -6.74
CA CYS A 133 -14.55 -2.52 -7.78
C CYS A 133 -14.26 -3.95 -7.32
N GLN A 134 -14.76 -4.94 -8.07
CA GLN A 134 -14.50 -6.37 -7.80
C GLN A 134 -13.48 -6.96 -8.78
N VAL A 135 -13.45 -6.44 -10.01
CA VAL A 135 -12.56 -6.85 -11.11
C VAL A 135 -12.14 -5.59 -11.86
N MET A 136 -10.84 -5.41 -12.04
CA MET A 136 -10.27 -4.27 -12.76
C MET A 136 -10.08 -4.58 -14.25
N SER A 137 -10.32 -3.58 -15.08
CA SER A 137 -10.07 -3.49 -16.51
C SER A 137 -8.63 -3.05 -16.80
N PHE A 138 -8.02 -2.23 -15.94
CA PHE A 138 -6.64 -1.76 -16.07
C PHE A 138 -5.97 -1.59 -14.70
N GLU A 139 -4.64 -1.42 -14.71
CA GLU A 139 -3.87 -1.25 -13.48
C GLU A 139 -4.11 0.12 -12.85
N GLY A 140 -4.39 0.14 -11.54
CA GLY A 140 -4.64 1.37 -10.78
C GLY A 140 -6.10 1.85 -10.80
N GLU A 141 -7.02 1.13 -11.45
CA GLU A 141 -8.44 1.51 -11.55
C GLU A 141 -9.11 1.68 -10.17
N SER A 142 -8.85 0.77 -9.22
CA SER A 142 -9.39 0.87 -7.86
C SER A 142 -8.97 2.17 -7.16
N GLY A 143 -7.69 2.55 -7.29
CA GLY A 143 -7.15 3.77 -6.70
C GLY A 143 -7.82 5.02 -7.26
N MET A 144 -8.05 5.05 -8.57
CA MET A 144 -8.77 6.14 -9.24
C MET A 144 -10.23 6.21 -8.79
N LEU A 145 -10.93 5.07 -8.73
CA LEU A 145 -12.34 5.04 -8.29
C LEU A 145 -12.50 5.43 -6.81
N LEU A 146 -11.54 5.08 -5.95
CA LEU A 146 -11.54 5.56 -4.56
C LEU A 146 -11.23 7.05 -4.48
N GLU A 147 -10.36 7.59 -5.34
CA GLU A 147 -10.10 9.03 -5.41
C GLU A 147 -11.38 9.85 -5.64
N GLU A 148 -12.27 9.37 -6.52
CA GLU A 148 -13.55 10.03 -6.83
C GLU A 148 -14.54 10.05 -5.65
N LEU A 149 -14.39 9.14 -4.68
CA LEU A 149 -15.27 9.06 -3.51
C LEU A 149 -14.82 9.94 -2.35
N TYR A 150 -13.61 10.51 -2.43
CA TYR A 150 -13.07 11.37 -1.38
C TYR A 150 -13.94 12.62 -1.18
N ASP A 151 -14.30 12.87 0.07
CA ASP A 151 -14.99 14.07 0.54
C ASP A 151 -14.12 14.79 1.56
N SER A 152 -13.66 16.00 1.20
CA SER A 152 -12.79 16.83 2.04
C SER A 152 -13.47 17.42 3.27
N SER A 153 -14.80 17.31 3.39
CA SER A 153 -15.54 17.74 4.59
C SER A 153 -15.55 16.67 5.69
N VAL A 154 -15.19 15.42 5.36
CA VAL A 154 -15.09 14.33 6.32
C VAL A 154 -13.80 14.48 7.11
N GLU A 155 -13.91 14.55 8.44
CA GLU A 155 -12.76 14.59 9.33
C GLU A 155 -12.47 13.24 9.98
N GLY A 156 -11.28 13.12 10.57
CA GLY A 156 -10.86 11.96 11.34
C GLY A 156 -10.26 10.85 10.49
N HIS A 157 -9.79 9.82 11.19
CA HIS A 157 -9.13 8.64 10.63
C HIS A 157 -9.52 7.41 11.45
N TYR A 158 -9.15 6.22 10.98
CA TYR A 158 -9.31 4.99 11.71
C TYR A 158 -8.11 4.69 12.61
N SER A 159 -8.31 3.81 13.59
CA SER A 159 -7.23 3.26 14.39
C SER A 159 -6.43 2.23 13.59
N PHE A 160 -5.12 2.20 13.84
CA PHE A 160 -4.20 1.14 13.42
C PHE A 160 -3.21 0.89 14.56
N GLU A 161 -2.51 -0.24 14.52
CA GLU A 161 -1.46 -0.53 15.51
C GLU A 161 -0.10 -0.47 14.83
N TYR A 162 0.88 0.13 15.50
CA TYR A 162 2.27 0.13 15.06
C TYR A 162 3.15 -0.39 16.18
N LYS A 163 3.82 -1.53 15.93
CA LYS A 163 4.71 -2.17 16.89
C LYS A 163 5.86 -2.87 16.17
N GLU A 164 7.08 -2.64 16.62
CA GLU A 164 8.29 -3.33 16.12
C GLU A 164 8.41 -3.30 14.58
N GLY A 165 8.20 -2.13 13.97
CA GLY A 165 8.28 -1.95 12.52
C GLY A 165 7.08 -2.52 11.73
N LYS A 166 6.05 -3.03 12.40
CA LYS A 166 4.88 -3.63 11.74
C LYS A 166 3.63 -2.78 11.93
N ILE A 167 2.95 -2.50 10.84
CA ILE A 167 1.72 -1.71 10.81
C ILE A 167 0.54 -2.67 10.61
N ASN A 168 -0.24 -2.86 11.67
CA ASN A 168 -1.49 -3.63 11.63
C ASN A 168 -2.65 -2.73 11.21
N PHE A 169 -3.09 -2.90 9.97
CA PHE A 169 -4.21 -2.15 9.39
C PHE A 169 -5.57 -2.83 9.60
N LEU A 170 -5.62 -4.02 10.22
CA LEU A 170 -6.88 -4.74 10.43
C LEU A 170 -7.92 -3.95 11.25
N PRO A 171 -7.56 -3.22 12.33
CA PRO A 171 -8.54 -2.39 13.05
C PRO A 171 -9.17 -1.30 12.17
N MET A 172 -8.40 -0.78 11.21
CA MET A 172 -8.92 0.17 10.23
C MET A 172 -9.96 -0.49 9.32
N ILE A 173 -9.70 -1.70 8.84
CA ILE A 173 -10.64 -2.41 7.96
C ILE A 173 -11.92 -2.82 8.70
N GLU A 174 -11.80 -3.26 9.95
CA GLU A 174 -12.96 -3.59 10.78
C GLU A 174 -13.87 -2.37 11.00
N ALA A 175 -13.30 -1.21 11.32
CA ALA A 175 -14.06 0.03 11.46
C ALA A 175 -14.63 0.53 10.13
N LEU A 176 -13.88 0.38 9.03
CA LEU A 176 -14.33 0.74 7.68
C LEU A 176 -15.55 -0.08 7.24
N LEU A 177 -15.60 -1.37 7.59
CA LEU A 177 -16.74 -2.25 7.30
C LEU A 177 -18.03 -1.86 8.04
N ALA A 178 -17.92 -1.06 9.10
CA ALA A 178 -19.05 -0.56 9.87
C ALA A 178 -19.57 0.81 9.36
N GLU A 179 -18.90 1.45 8.40
CA GLU A 179 -19.39 2.69 7.80
C GLU A 179 -20.46 2.40 6.74
N ASP A 180 -21.61 3.06 6.86
CA ASP A 180 -22.69 2.97 5.87
C ASP A 180 -22.44 3.87 4.64
N ASN A 181 -21.54 4.85 4.74
CA ASN A 181 -21.25 5.81 3.68
C ASN A 181 -19.84 5.60 3.12
N SER A 182 -19.76 5.19 1.85
CA SER A 182 -18.50 4.95 1.16
C SER A 182 -17.58 6.17 1.11
N SER A 183 -18.12 7.40 0.98
CA SER A 183 -17.27 8.61 0.99
C SER A 183 -16.63 8.85 2.36
N VAL A 184 -17.38 8.62 3.45
CA VAL A 184 -16.82 8.69 4.82
C VAL A 184 -15.74 7.62 4.99
N ALA A 185 -16.03 6.40 4.55
CA ALA A 185 -15.10 5.27 4.62
C ALA A 185 -13.78 5.56 3.89
N VAL A 186 -13.88 6.07 2.67
CA VAL A 186 -12.74 6.38 1.83
C VAL A 186 -11.95 7.57 2.35
N SER A 187 -12.60 8.67 2.75
CA SER A 187 -11.89 9.83 3.32
C SER A 187 -11.11 9.45 4.56
N LYS A 188 -11.70 8.71 5.49
CA LYS A 188 -10.99 8.23 6.69
C LYS A 188 -9.89 7.24 6.34
N PHE A 189 -10.05 6.40 5.31
CA PHE A 189 -8.97 5.53 4.82
C PHE A 189 -7.76 6.34 4.34
N PHE A 190 -7.97 7.36 3.51
CA PHE A 190 -6.89 8.25 3.08
C PHE A 190 -6.21 8.92 4.27
N HIS A 191 -6.96 9.53 5.19
CA HIS A 191 -6.39 10.13 6.40
C HIS A 191 -5.61 9.13 7.25
N THR A 192 -6.07 7.88 7.33
CA THR A 192 -5.36 6.83 8.09
C THR A 192 -3.99 6.54 7.48
N LEU A 193 -3.85 6.53 6.15
CA LEU A 193 -2.53 6.36 5.51
C LEU A 193 -1.57 7.51 5.83
N ILE A 194 -2.10 8.73 5.94
CA ILE A 194 -1.32 9.92 6.35
C ILE A 194 -0.87 9.80 7.81
N GLU A 195 -1.75 9.36 8.71
CA GLU A 195 -1.40 9.11 10.10
C GLU A 195 -0.38 7.98 10.26
N VAL A 196 -0.48 6.93 9.44
CA VAL A 196 0.53 5.86 9.39
C VAL A 196 1.90 6.45 9.05
N ILE A 197 2.00 7.27 8.01
CA ILE A 197 3.25 7.95 7.66
C ILE A 197 3.74 8.79 8.84
N ALA A 198 2.86 9.58 9.47
CA ALA A 198 3.21 10.44 10.59
C ALA A 198 3.79 9.68 11.79
N VAL A 199 3.11 8.61 12.22
CA VAL A 199 3.51 7.83 13.39
C VAL A 199 4.84 7.12 13.14
N VAL A 200 5.04 6.57 11.94
CA VAL A 200 6.27 5.83 11.62
C VAL A 200 7.46 6.78 11.42
N TYR A 201 7.22 7.96 10.84
CA TYR A 201 8.24 8.96 10.56
C TYR A 201 8.63 9.81 11.78
N ALA A 202 7.74 9.99 12.76
CA ALA A 202 7.94 10.84 13.94
C ALA A 202 9.29 10.71 14.68
N PRO A 203 9.92 9.52 14.85
CA PRO A 203 11.19 9.42 15.56
C PRO A 203 12.42 9.75 14.71
N TYR A 204 12.26 10.13 13.44
CA TYR A 204 13.37 10.38 12.50
C TYR A 204 13.53 11.87 12.18
N ASP A 205 14.77 12.33 12.23
CA ASP A 205 15.17 13.69 11.79
C ASP A 205 15.93 13.58 10.46
N LEU A 206 15.22 13.20 9.39
CA LEU A 206 15.75 12.96 8.05
C LEU A 206 14.76 13.48 7.01
N PRO A 207 15.19 13.97 5.84
CA PRO A 207 14.28 14.38 4.77
C PRO A 207 13.30 13.25 4.40
N LEU A 208 12.01 13.56 4.35
CA LEU A 208 10.95 12.63 3.95
C LEU A 208 10.87 12.56 2.43
N VAL A 209 11.20 11.40 1.85
CA VAL A 209 11.14 11.14 0.41
C VAL A 209 10.03 10.14 0.11
N LEU A 210 9.16 10.46 -0.84
CA LEU A 210 8.01 9.66 -1.23
C LEU A 210 8.19 9.12 -2.65
N SER A 211 7.84 7.86 -2.87
CA SER A 211 7.84 7.27 -4.21
C SER A 211 6.98 6.00 -4.30
N GLY A 212 6.82 5.46 -5.50
CA GLY A 212 5.93 4.33 -5.80
C GLY A 212 4.61 4.77 -6.42
N GLY A 213 3.95 3.85 -7.14
CA GLY A 213 2.83 4.17 -8.00
C GLY A 213 1.59 4.68 -7.28
N VAL A 214 1.43 4.42 -5.98
CA VAL A 214 0.28 4.88 -5.19
C VAL A 214 0.30 6.40 -4.99
N PHE A 215 1.47 7.04 -4.93
CA PHE A 215 1.58 8.50 -4.81
C PHE A 215 1.22 9.26 -6.11
N GLN A 216 0.76 8.56 -7.16
CA GLN A 216 0.09 9.21 -8.29
C GLN A 216 -1.35 9.63 -7.96
N ASN A 217 -1.93 9.09 -6.88
CA ASN A 217 -3.26 9.48 -6.41
C ASN A 217 -3.21 10.93 -5.90
N SER A 218 -4.01 11.81 -6.51
CA SER A 218 -3.88 13.26 -6.29
C SER A 218 -4.36 13.68 -4.89
N VAL A 219 -5.38 13.00 -4.38
CA VAL A 219 -5.93 13.20 -3.02
C VAL A 219 -4.89 12.82 -1.98
N LEU A 220 -4.30 11.62 -2.07
CA LEU A 220 -3.27 11.17 -1.14
C LEU A 220 -2.09 12.14 -1.13
N LEU A 221 -1.63 12.55 -2.31
CA LEU A 221 -0.49 13.46 -2.41
C LEU A 221 -0.79 14.84 -1.80
N ALA A 222 -1.98 15.39 -2.05
CA ALA A 222 -2.42 16.65 -1.46
C ALA A 222 -2.44 16.59 0.08
N LEU A 223 -3.01 15.52 0.64
CA LEU A 223 -3.06 15.30 2.08
C LEU A 223 -1.67 15.10 2.70
N VAL A 224 -0.76 14.44 1.99
CA VAL A 224 0.63 14.33 2.43
C VAL A 224 1.27 15.71 2.49
N PHE A 225 1.14 16.54 1.46
CA PHE A 225 1.74 17.88 1.45
C PHE A 225 1.10 18.84 2.46
N GLU A 226 -0.17 18.65 2.80
CA GLU A 226 -0.81 19.39 3.88
C GLU A 226 -0.16 19.09 5.24
N LYS A 227 0.13 17.82 5.52
CA LYS A 227 0.74 17.39 6.79
C LYS A 227 2.26 17.52 6.82
N PHE A 228 2.91 17.32 5.68
CA PHE A 228 4.36 17.35 5.49
C PHE A 228 4.72 18.25 4.29
N PRO A 229 4.67 19.58 4.46
CA PRO A 229 4.94 20.52 3.36
C PRO A 229 6.33 20.36 2.72
N GLU A 230 7.30 19.88 3.50
CA GLU A 230 8.69 19.65 3.08
C GLU A 230 8.93 18.25 2.50
N ALA A 231 7.88 17.42 2.36
CA ALA A 231 8.03 16.10 1.75
C ALA A 231 8.52 16.22 0.30
N ILE A 232 9.34 15.26 -0.13
CA ILE A 232 10.00 15.31 -1.42
C ILE A 232 9.50 14.17 -2.30
N ILE A 233 8.95 14.51 -3.46
CA ILE A 233 8.56 13.55 -4.51
C ILE A 233 9.22 13.93 -5.84
N SER A 234 9.33 12.95 -6.75
CA SER A 234 9.75 13.18 -8.12
C SER A 234 8.69 13.98 -8.90
N ASN A 235 9.14 14.96 -9.68
CA ASN A 235 8.28 15.76 -10.56
C ASN A 235 8.72 15.69 -12.04
N ALA A 236 9.92 15.17 -12.31
CA ALA A 236 10.46 15.05 -13.67
C ALA A 236 10.35 13.63 -14.23
N ILE A 237 10.27 12.62 -13.36
CA ILE A 237 10.00 11.23 -13.74
C ILE A 237 8.73 10.73 -13.07
N PRO A 238 8.04 9.74 -13.66
CA PRO A 238 6.92 9.12 -12.97
C PRO A 238 7.39 8.46 -11.66
N PRO A 239 6.68 8.63 -10.54
CA PRO A 239 7.02 7.96 -9.28
C PRO A 239 6.76 6.43 -9.32
N ASN A 240 6.13 5.94 -10.40
CA ASN A 240 5.85 4.52 -10.66
C ASN A 240 7.03 3.81 -11.35
N ASP A 241 6.80 2.58 -11.82
CA ASP A 241 7.79 1.75 -12.50
C ASP A 241 8.41 2.38 -13.76
N GLY A 242 7.75 3.37 -14.38
CA GLY A 242 8.32 4.15 -15.48
C GLY A 242 9.58 4.93 -15.09
N GLY A 243 9.77 5.27 -13.81
CA GLY A 243 10.93 5.97 -13.28
C GLY A 243 12.02 5.08 -12.67
N ILE A 244 11.76 3.77 -12.51
CA ILE A 244 12.62 2.89 -11.68
C ILE A 244 14.05 2.75 -12.21
N ALA A 245 14.24 2.83 -13.53
CA ALA A 245 15.54 2.67 -14.18
C ALA A 245 16.56 3.72 -13.70
N LEU A 246 16.13 4.95 -13.41
CA LEU A 246 17.02 5.99 -12.90
C LEU A 246 17.62 5.59 -11.56
N GLY A 247 16.78 5.10 -10.64
CA GLY A 247 17.24 4.65 -9.33
C GLY A 247 18.11 3.40 -9.39
N GLN A 248 17.82 2.47 -10.30
CA GLN A 248 18.68 1.30 -10.54
C GLN A 248 20.07 1.70 -11.04
N VAL A 249 20.17 2.66 -11.95
CA VAL A 249 21.46 3.19 -12.42
C VAL A 249 22.18 3.93 -11.28
N ALA A 250 21.48 4.78 -10.53
CA ALA A 250 22.06 5.53 -9.42
C ALA A 250 22.63 4.62 -8.32
N SER A 251 21.95 3.51 -8.02
CA SER A 251 22.45 2.49 -7.10
C SER A 251 23.78 1.89 -7.55
N ASN A 252 23.95 1.66 -8.86
CA ASN A 252 25.15 1.02 -9.40
C ASN A 252 26.31 2.00 -9.61
N LEU A 253 26.05 3.24 -10.01
CA LEU A 253 27.11 4.23 -10.27
C LEU A 253 27.93 4.60 -9.02
N ASN A 254 27.31 4.55 -7.84
CA ASN A 254 28.03 4.74 -6.56
C ASN A 254 28.82 3.50 -6.11
N VAL A 255 28.54 2.32 -6.69
CA VAL A 255 29.35 1.11 -6.49
C VAL A 255 30.62 1.17 -7.36
N THR A 256 30.53 1.72 -8.58
CA THR A 256 31.65 1.74 -9.54
C THR A 256 32.72 2.79 -9.25
N THR A 257 32.41 3.88 -8.53
CA THR A 257 33.40 4.88 -8.09
C THR A 257 34.30 4.40 -6.94
N ARG A 258 34.12 3.17 -6.46
CA ARG A 258 34.90 2.52 -5.40
C ARG A 258 35.87 1.43 -5.88
N VAL A 259 36.26 1.42 -7.16
CA VAL A 259 37.33 0.53 -7.71
C VAL A 259 38.58 1.31 -8.06
#